data_AF-A0A9D6FL11-F1
#
_entry.id   AF-A0A9D6FL11-F1
#
_cell.length_a   1.000
_cell.length_b   1.000
_cell.length_c   1.000
_cell.angle_alpha   90.00
_cell.angle_beta   90.00
_cell.angle_gamma   90.00
#
_symmetry.space_group_name_H-M   'P 1'
#
loop_
_entity.id
_entity.type
_entity.pdbx_description
1 polymer ?
#
loop_
_entity_poly.entity_id
_entity_poly.type
_entity_poly.pdbx_seq_one_letter_code
_entity_poly.pdbx_strand_id
1 'polypeptide(L)'
;MTTLFSLLGSLRIAVFLIIAIACVLGWGTIYEVRFGTAAVQRFVYQSWWFQGILSFLAVNLMLAALKRLPWKRAHTPFLLAHLGIILILLGGIAGGIWAVDGQLVIPEGEKNDTLRVPQSVIVVHKPNPGTHHVIPVAFETQAWVHEPHTLFSFEMEGKTMDLVVDRYYPNSQVTEEINAGGEAPNPAVHLMIEREGVEDAVWLLARHPERFGVGWGDAHVLFMEVSSREEWARMAHPAAIPQNVRGVVRLEFPDLSRTVEVPVPEELKKAQPIEGTPYTIAFQDYFADFVISESGPVSRSNEPQNPAVAFTLTGPEGTDPHILFAFHPEFASLHVREYKIHVHAEYIHEAGSSLPPNSIVLFELPQGELAAIMTGAAAEREMIEAVEPGKDYAHPWAGIRFQVAAHYPKAQVIESMTNKGDEVRNEAIHVMVRDGENRGEAWLGQGETKELALGQEKVLVEYRQAERPLPFLVALKDFRKLDYPGTQMAAGFESDVALTDPSNGVTLERTIRMNNPLKYRGFSLFQSSWIDGPVQTTVLSVRNDPGTPLVYSGFIIVVVGIVSLFVRRARTSKGSKNYA
;
A
#
# COMPACT_ATOMS: atom_id res chain seq x y z
N MET A 1 24.54 -13.17 56.39
CA MET A 1 24.00 -12.52 55.18
C MET A 1 24.71 -11.19 55.00
N THR A 2 25.28 -10.92 53.83
CA THR A 2 26.01 -9.68 53.56
C THR A 2 25.07 -8.47 53.54
N THR A 3 25.57 -7.28 53.88
CA THR A 3 24.84 -6.00 53.84
C THR A 3 24.19 -5.73 52.47
N LEU A 4 24.87 -6.16 51.40
CA LEU A 4 24.37 -6.08 50.03
C LEU A 4 23.11 -6.93 49.80
N PHE A 5 23.07 -8.16 50.30
CA PHE A 5 21.90 -9.03 50.21
C PHE A 5 20.70 -8.45 50.97
N SER A 6 20.96 -7.87 52.16
CA SER A 6 19.91 -7.20 52.94
C SER A 6 19.37 -5.94 52.25
N LEU A 7 20.21 -5.21 51.52
CA LEU A 7 19.80 -4.04 50.77
C LEU A 7 18.94 -4.43 49.56
N LEU A 8 19.47 -5.31 48.70
CA LEU A 8 18.88 -5.66 47.40
C LEU A 8 17.52 -6.35 47.49
N GLY A 9 17.26 -7.14 48.54
CA GLY A 9 15.93 -7.74 48.78
C GLY A 9 15.04 -6.94 49.74
N SER A 10 15.20 -5.62 49.84
CA SER A 10 14.43 -4.79 50.79
C SER A 10 13.11 -4.29 50.20
N LEU A 11 12.11 -4.09 51.05
CA LEU A 11 10.80 -3.55 50.66
C LEU A 11 10.91 -2.10 50.14
N ARG A 12 11.85 -1.31 50.67
CA ARG A 12 12.09 0.08 50.24
C ARG A 12 12.49 0.14 48.75
N ILE A 13 13.41 -0.73 48.33
CA ILE A 13 13.79 -0.85 46.92
C ILE A 13 12.61 -1.33 46.08
N ALA A 14 11.86 -2.33 46.55
CA ALA A 14 10.70 -2.84 45.83
C ALA A 14 9.67 -1.73 45.53
N VAL A 15 9.29 -0.96 46.55
CA VAL A 15 8.33 0.15 46.43
C VAL A 15 8.87 1.24 45.49
N PHE A 16 10.15 1.59 45.60
CA PHE A 16 10.78 2.54 44.69
C PHE A 16 10.71 2.07 43.23
N LEU A 17 11.06 0.80 42.96
CA LEU A 17 11.01 0.24 41.61
C LEU A 17 9.58 0.20 41.05
N ILE A 18 8.59 -0.18 41.87
CA ILE A 18 7.19 -0.21 41.44
C ILE A 18 6.70 1.20 41.07
N ILE A 19 7.04 2.22 41.87
CA ILE A 19 6.69 3.61 41.57
C ILE A 19 7.39 4.07 40.29
N ALA A 20 8.69 3.78 40.14
CA ALA A 20 9.44 4.13 38.93
C ALA A 20 8.83 3.49 37.68
N ILE A 21 8.47 2.21 37.74
CA ILE A 21 7.77 1.52 36.64
C ILE A 21 6.44 2.18 36.36
N ALA A 22 5.62 2.49 37.38
CA ALA A 22 4.33 3.16 37.18
C ALA A 22 4.48 4.53 36.50
N CYS A 23 5.48 5.33 36.87
CA CYS A 23 5.81 6.58 36.20
C CYS A 23 6.22 6.38 34.74
N VAL A 24 7.06 5.37 34.46
CA VAL A 24 7.47 5.03 33.09
C VAL A 24 6.28 4.58 32.25
N LEU A 25 5.37 3.76 32.80
CA LEU A 25 4.16 3.34 32.10
C LEU A 25 3.27 4.54 31.77
N GLY A 26 3.04 5.44 32.74
CA GLY A 26 2.26 6.66 32.53
C GLY A 26 2.87 7.60 31.49
N TRP A 27 4.19 7.78 31.53
CA TRP A 27 4.90 8.53 30.49
C TRP A 27 4.83 7.84 29.12
N GLY A 28 4.98 6.51 29.08
CA GLY A 28 4.87 5.70 27.87
C GLY A 28 3.52 5.89 27.18
N THR A 29 2.41 5.94 27.92
CA THR A 29 1.08 6.21 27.36
C THR A 29 0.99 7.60 26.72
N ILE A 30 1.56 8.64 27.36
CA ILE A 30 1.58 10.00 26.77
C ILE A 30 2.43 10.01 25.49
N TYR A 31 3.55 9.31 25.51
CA TYR A 31 4.44 9.17 24.36
C TYR A 31 3.74 8.43 23.20
N GLU A 32 3.00 7.36 23.49
CA GLU A 32 2.23 6.59 22.50
C GLU A 32 1.18 7.44 21.80
N VAL A 33 0.41 8.26 22.53
CA VAL A 33 -0.61 9.14 21.94
C VAL A 33 0.00 10.13 20.94
N ARG A 34 1.25 10.56 21.16
CA ARG A 34 1.92 11.54 20.30
C ARG A 34 2.72 10.92 19.16
N PHE A 35 3.30 9.74 19.39
CA PHE A 35 4.30 9.14 18.50
C PHE A 35 3.96 7.71 18.06
N GLY A 36 2.78 7.22 18.40
CA GLY A 36 2.24 5.91 18.03
C GLY A 36 2.84 4.72 18.78
N THR A 37 2.18 3.57 18.58
CA THR A 37 2.48 2.32 19.29
C THR A 37 3.86 1.75 18.96
N ALA A 38 4.29 1.80 17.69
CA ALA A 38 5.61 1.29 17.30
C ALA A 38 6.75 2.03 18.03
N ALA A 39 6.66 3.36 18.13
CA ALA A 39 7.66 4.18 18.79
C ALA A 39 7.76 3.89 20.29
N VAL A 40 6.63 3.83 21.02
CA VAL A 40 6.66 3.55 22.47
C VAL A 40 7.17 2.14 22.76
N GLN A 41 6.80 1.15 21.93
CA GLN A 41 7.27 -0.23 22.09
C GLN A 41 8.79 -0.27 22.01
N ARG A 42 9.39 0.38 21.01
CA ARG A 42 10.84 0.36 20.83
C ARG A 42 11.60 1.23 21.83
N PHE A 43 11.14 2.46 22.08
CA PHE A 43 11.84 3.42 22.93
C PHE A 43 11.71 3.10 24.42
N VAL A 44 10.56 2.56 24.85
CA VAL A 44 10.25 2.28 26.24
C VAL A 44 10.22 0.78 26.51
N TYR A 45 9.23 0.05 26.00
CA TYR A 45 8.91 -1.28 26.52
C TYR A 45 9.91 -2.39 26.15
N GLN A 46 10.47 -2.34 24.95
CA GLN A 46 11.49 -3.28 24.45
C GLN A 46 12.92 -2.76 24.65
N SER A 47 13.08 -1.59 25.27
CA SER A 47 14.38 -1.01 25.52
C SER A 47 15.16 -1.79 26.59
N TRP A 48 16.48 -1.84 26.44
CA TRP A 48 17.35 -2.52 27.40
C TRP A 48 17.23 -1.94 28.82
N TRP A 49 17.00 -0.63 28.95
CA TRP A 49 16.93 0.06 30.24
C TRP A 49 15.64 -0.32 30.99
N PHE A 50 14.51 -0.40 30.29
CA PHE A 50 13.24 -0.79 30.91
C PHE A 50 13.25 -2.27 31.28
N GLN A 51 13.77 -3.12 30.39
CA GLN A 51 14.01 -4.54 30.68
C GLN A 51 14.97 -4.71 31.88
N GLY A 52 15.95 -3.82 32.03
CA GLY A 52 16.83 -3.75 33.20
C GLY A 52 16.08 -3.43 34.50
N ILE A 53 15.14 -2.48 34.48
CA ILE A 53 14.30 -2.15 35.64
C ILE A 53 13.41 -3.33 36.05
N LEU A 54 12.75 -3.99 35.07
CA LEU A 54 11.93 -5.18 35.32
C LEU A 54 12.76 -6.34 35.86
N SER A 55 13.95 -6.56 35.30
CA SER A 55 14.91 -7.56 35.78
C SER A 55 15.34 -7.28 37.21
N PHE A 56 15.59 -6.01 37.54
CA PHE A 56 15.99 -5.63 38.90
C PHE A 56 14.85 -5.84 39.90
N LEU A 57 13.60 -5.57 39.51
CA LEU A 57 12.43 -5.90 40.34
C LEU A 57 12.32 -7.43 40.55
N ALA A 58 12.53 -8.24 39.51
CA ALA A 58 12.49 -9.70 39.62
C ALA A 58 13.55 -10.23 40.61
N VAL A 59 14.78 -9.71 40.52
CA VAL A 59 15.87 -10.05 41.46
C VAL A 59 15.52 -9.60 42.88
N ASN A 60 15.00 -8.38 43.06
CA ASN A 60 14.57 -7.89 44.37
C ASN A 60 13.54 -8.83 45.03
N LEU A 61 12.50 -9.23 44.27
CA LEU A 61 11.46 -10.14 44.75
C LEU A 61 12.00 -11.53 45.10
N MET A 62 12.92 -12.05 44.27
CA MET A 62 13.60 -13.32 44.54
C MET A 62 14.41 -13.26 45.84
N LEU A 63 15.19 -12.21 46.04
CA LEU A 63 15.98 -12.03 47.26
C LEU A 63 15.09 -11.81 48.49
N ALA A 64 13.98 -11.10 48.35
CA ALA A 64 12.99 -10.93 49.41
C ALA A 64 12.38 -12.28 49.85
N ALA A 65 12.14 -13.20 48.90
CA ALA A 65 11.68 -14.56 49.21
C ALA A 65 12.78 -15.40 49.89
N LEU A 66 14.01 -15.34 49.40
CA LEU A 66 15.16 -16.09 49.95
C LEU A 66 15.53 -15.64 51.38
N LYS A 67 15.30 -14.36 51.73
CA LYS A 67 15.48 -13.86 53.10
C LYS A 67 14.65 -14.58 54.16
N ARG A 68 13.56 -15.26 53.76
CA ARG A 68 12.68 -15.98 54.69
C ARG A 68 13.05 -17.45 54.89
N LEU A 69 14.25 -17.86 54.47
CA LEU A 69 14.76 -19.20 54.72
C LEU A 69 15.04 -19.43 56.23
N PRO A 70 14.73 -20.62 56.77
CA PRO A 70 14.05 -21.74 56.12
C PRO A 70 12.55 -21.49 55.97
N TRP A 71 12.01 -21.81 54.78
CA TRP A 71 10.59 -21.63 54.51
C TRP A 71 9.74 -22.60 55.33
N LYS A 72 8.67 -22.08 55.93
CA LYS A 72 7.67 -22.87 56.64
C LYS A 72 6.41 -22.98 55.77
N ARG A 73 5.54 -23.97 56.03
CA ARG A 73 4.20 -24.05 55.41
C ARG A 73 3.40 -22.76 55.60
N ALA A 74 3.73 -21.99 56.64
CA ALA A 74 3.15 -20.68 56.89
C ALA A 74 3.46 -19.64 55.79
N HIS A 75 4.52 -19.81 55.02
CA HIS A 75 4.96 -18.90 53.97
C HIS A 75 4.45 -19.28 52.57
N THR A 76 3.77 -20.42 52.41
CA THR A 76 3.32 -20.91 51.09
C THR A 76 2.52 -19.87 50.27
N PRO A 77 1.52 -19.14 50.82
CA PRO A 77 0.80 -18.13 50.05
C PRO A 77 1.71 -17.00 49.53
N PHE A 78 2.63 -16.54 50.39
CA PHE A 78 3.61 -15.51 50.07
C PHE A 78 4.58 -15.99 48.97
N LEU A 79 5.09 -17.23 49.09
CA LEU A 79 6.03 -17.80 48.12
C LEU A 79 5.38 -18.05 46.77
N LEU A 80 4.13 -18.52 46.74
CA LEU A 80 3.37 -18.68 45.51
C LEU A 80 3.15 -17.32 44.83
N ALA A 81 2.68 -16.30 45.56
CA ALA A 81 2.50 -14.97 44.99
C ALA A 81 3.81 -14.41 44.39
N HIS A 82 4.94 -14.55 45.09
CA HIS A 82 6.23 -14.06 44.58
C HIS A 82 6.72 -14.87 43.39
N LEU A 83 6.62 -16.20 43.43
CA LEU A 83 6.98 -17.07 42.31
C LEU A 83 6.16 -16.72 41.07
N GLY A 84 4.85 -16.50 41.22
CA GLY A 84 3.98 -16.12 40.13
C GLY A 84 4.38 -14.78 39.50
N ILE A 85 4.66 -13.75 40.31
CA ILE A 85 5.15 -12.46 39.81
C ILE A 85 6.51 -12.60 39.12
N ILE A 86 7.44 -13.38 39.68
CA ILE A 86 8.75 -13.63 39.06
C ILE A 86 8.58 -14.31 37.70
N LEU A 87 7.68 -15.29 37.57
CA LEU A 87 7.39 -15.94 36.29
C LEU A 87 6.77 -14.98 35.27
N ILE A 88 5.89 -14.06 35.70
CA ILE A 88 5.34 -13.01 34.83
C ILE A 88 6.47 -12.09 34.33
N LEU A 89 7.35 -11.63 35.22
CA LEU A 89 8.47 -10.75 34.86
C LEU A 89 9.45 -11.46 33.91
N LEU A 90 9.85 -12.70 34.23
CA LEU A 90 10.73 -13.50 33.37
C LEU A 90 10.09 -13.80 32.01
N GLY A 91 8.78 -14.07 31.98
CA GLY A 91 8.03 -14.23 30.75
C GLY A 91 8.02 -12.95 29.90
N GLY A 92 7.79 -11.79 30.52
CA GLY A 92 7.87 -10.50 29.84
C GLY A 92 9.25 -10.20 29.25
N ILE A 93 10.32 -10.49 30.00
CA ILE A 93 11.71 -10.34 29.53
C ILE A 93 11.99 -11.29 28.36
N ALA A 94 11.60 -12.57 28.49
CA ALA A 94 11.79 -13.56 27.43
C ALA A 94 11.03 -13.19 26.15
N GLY A 95 9.79 -12.73 26.28
CA GLY A 95 9.00 -12.22 25.15
C GLY A 95 9.66 -11.00 24.50
N GLY A 96 10.18 -10.06 25.29
CA GLY A 96 10.86 -8.87 24.76
C GLY A 96 12.14 -9.16 23.97
N ILE A 97 12.83 -10.28 24.23
CA ILE A 97 14.10 -10.63 23.57
C ILE A 97 13.89 -11.58 22.39
N TRP A 98 13.00 -12.56 22.52
CA TRP A 98 12.88 -13.68 21.59
C TRP A 98 11.55 -13.75 20.85
N ALA A 99 10.57 -12.93 21.17
CA ALA A 99 9.31 -12.97 20.44
C ALA A 99 9.49 -12.56 18.98
N VAL A 100 8.73 -13.23 18.12
CA VAL A 100 8.56 -12.87 16.71
C VAL A 100 7.11 -12.46 16.55
N ASP A 101 6.90 -11.27 15.99
CA ASP A 101 5.59 -10.73 15.65
C ASP A 101 5.69 -10.04 14.29
N GLY A 102 4.71 -10.27 13.44
CA GLY A 102 4.65 -9.73 12.10
C GLY A 102 3.43 -10.19 11.33
N GLN A 103 3.36 -9.82 10.07
CA GLN A 103 2.25 -10.11 9.18
C GLN A 103 2.71 -10.95 8.00
N LEU A 104 1.91 -11.96 7.66
CA LEU A 104 2.08 -12.78 6.48
C LEU A 104 0.93 -12.46 5.53
N VAL A 105 1.25 -11.89 4.37
CA VAL A 105 0.28 -11.49 3.34
C VAL A 105 0.32 -12.52 2.23
N ILE A 106 -0.83 -13.12 1.91
CA ILE A 106 -0.92 -14.22 0.95
C ILE A 106 -2.13 -14.01 0.04
N PRO A 107 -1.93 -13.75 -1.25
CA PRO A 107 -3.00 -13.80 -2.25
C PRO A 107 -3.59 -15.21 -2.35
N GLU A 108 -4.87 -15.31 -2.68
CA GLU A 108 -5.52 -16.60 -2.88
C GLU A 108 -4.87 -17.39 -4.02
N GLY A 109 -4.62 -18.68 -3.78
CA GLY A 109 -3.89 -19.57 -4.70
C GLY A 109 -2.35 -19.49 -4.56
N GLU A 110 -1.82 -18.47 -3.89
CA GLU A 110 -0.40 -18.28 -3.69
C GLU A 110 0.12 -18.88 -2.38
N LYS A 111 1.44 -18.95 -2.27
CA LYS A 111 2.15 -19.37 -1.06
C LYS A 111 3.17 -18.33 -0.63
N ASN A 112 3.33 -18.17 0.67
CA ASN A 112 4.32 -17.27 1.24
C ASN A 112 4.93 -17.88 2.51
N ASP A 113 6.22 -17.64 2.72
CA ASP A 113 6.97 -17.96 3.94
C ASP A 113 7.64 -16.72 4.52
N THR A 114 7.41 -15.53 3.97
CA THR A 114 8.14 -14.32 4.35
C THR A 114 7.25 -13.41 5.18
N LEU A 115 7.66 -13.22 6.44
CA LEU A 115 6.96 -12.38 7.41
C LEU A 115 7.41 -10.92 7.28
N ARG A 116 6.46 -10.01 7.08
CA ARG A 116 6.69 -8.57 7.23
C ARG A 116 6.69 -8.23 8.70
N VAL A 117 7.82 -7.76 9.22
CA VAL A 117 7.97 -7.41 10.63
C VAL A 117 7.90 -5.89 10.80
N PRO A 118 7.49 -5.37 11.98
CA PRO A 118 7.24 -3.94 12.15
C PRO A 118 8.45 -3.01 11.98
N GLN A 119 9.68 -3.54 11.95
CA GLN A 119 10.88 -2.73 11.77
C GLN A 119 10.97 -2.22 10.34
N SER A 120 11.21 -0.92 10.14
CA SER A 120 11.43 -0.37 8.79
C SER A 120 12.89 -0.52 8.34
N VAL A 121 13.09 -0.73 7.05
CA VAL A 121 14.39 -0.84 6.38
C VAL A 121 14.41 0.02 5.13
N ILE A 122 15.59 0.51 4.77
CA ILE A 122 15.87 1.04 3.44
C ILE A 122 16.60 -0.05 2.68
N VAL A 123 16.11 -0.39 1.49
CA VAL A 123 16.75 -1.36 0.60
C VAL A 123 17.30 -0.61 -0.60
N VAL A 124 18.61 -0.70 -0.82
CA VAL A 124 19.25 -0.13 -2.01
C VAL A 124 19.75 -1.27 -2.88
N HIS A 125 19.36 -1.26 -4.16
CA HIS A 125 19.73 -2.27 -5.14
C HIS A 125 19.73 -1.69 -6.56
N LYS A 126 20.26 -2.41 -7.55
CA LYS A 126 20.17 -2.01 -8.97
C LYS A 126 18.86 -2.52 -9.58
N PRO A 127 18.36 -1.91 -10.68
CA PRO A 127 17.15 -2.38 -11.38
C PRO A 127 17.19 -3.83 -11.85
N ASN A 128 18.39 -4.39 -12.04
CA ASN A 128 18.60 -5.78 -12.41
C ASN A 128 18.83 -6.65 -11.16
N PRO A 129 18.47 -7.96 -11.20
CA PRO A 129 18.68 -8.85 -10.07
C PRO A 129 20.15 -8.84 -9.63
N GLY A 130 20.38 -8.37 -8.40
CA GLY A 130 21.70 -8.10 -7.85
C GLY A 130 21.72 -8.18 -6.33
N THR A 131 22.85 -7.85 -5.70
CA THR A 131 22.94 -7.83 -4.23
C THR A 131 22.13 -6.68 -3.65
N HIS A 132 21.22 -6.98 -2.74
CA HIS A 132 20.43 -5.97 -2.04
C HIS A 132 21.17 -5.55 -0.77
N HIS A 133 21.28 -4.25 -0.54
CA HIS A 133 21.77 -3.70 0.72
C HIS A 133 20.59 -3.29 1.59
N VAL A 134 20.38 -4.03 2.68
CA VAL A 134 19.30 -3.78 3.63
C VAL A 134 19.86 -3.00 4.81
N ILE A 135 19.41 -1.76 4.96
CA ILE A 135 19.85 -0.84 6.00
C ILE A 135 18.70 -0.70 7.01
N PRO A 136 18.83 -1.24 8.24
CA PRO A 136 17.80 -1.09 9.25
C PRO A 136 17.73 0.37 9.70
N VAL A 137 16.52 0.92 9.69
CA VAL A 137 16.25 2.28 10.15
C VAL A 137 15.26 2.25 11.31
N ALA A 138 15.42 3.21 12.23
CA ALA A 138 14.64 3.27 13.45
C ALA A 138 14.31 4.73 13.83
N PHE A 139 13.87 5.52 12.85
CA PHE A 139 13.58 6.95 13.02
C PHE A 139 12.39 7.20 13.95
N GLU A 140 11.50 6.21 14.11
CA GLU A 140 10.41 6.22 15.08
C GLU A 140 10.89 6.37 16.54
N THR A 141 12.12 5.93 16.85
CA THR A 141 12.69 6.10 18.21
C THR A 141 13.06 7.54 18.52
N GLN A 142 13.24 8.34 17.47
CA GLN A 142 13.60 9.75 17.54
C GLN A 142 12.50 10.59 16.90
N ALA A 143 11.23 10.29 17.19
CA ALA A 143 10.07 10.90 16.52
C ALA A 143 9.95 12.46 16.63
N TRP A 144 10.87 13.12 17.33
CA TRP A 144 11.04 14.58 17.40
C TRP A 144 12.09 15.13 16.41
N VAL A 145 12.90 14.25 15.81
CA VAL A 145 14.03 14.59 14.96
C VAL A 145 13.57 14.47 13.52
N HIS A 146 13.02 15.58 13.01
CA HIS A 146 12.64 15.69 11.60
C HIS A 146 13.84 15.68 10.67
N GLU A 147 15.04 15.95 11.19
CA GLU A 147 16.27 16.09 10.44
C GLU A 147 17.36 15.16 11.01
N PRO A 148 17.25 13.83 10.83
CA PRO A 148 18.14 12.87 11.47
C PRO A 148 19.57 12.90 10.92
N HIS A 149 19.79 13.44 9.70
CA HIS A 149 21.08 13.52 9.02
C HIS A 149 21.94 12.26 9.17
N THR A 150 21.31 11.09 9.07
CA THR A 150 21.97 9.81 9.34
C THR A 150 22.67 9.33 8.08
N LEU A 151 23.97 9.04 8.19
CA LEU A 151 24.82 8.55 7.11
C LEU A 151 25.07 7.04 7.26
N PHE A 152 24.86 6.31 6.16
CA PHE A 152 25.17 4.89 6.04
C PHE A 152 26.07 4.67 4.83
N SER A 153 27.28 4.17 5.06
CA SER A 153 28.22 3.80 3.98
C SER A 153 28.19 2.29 3.75
N PHE A 154 28.10 1.88 2.48
CA PHE A 154 28.11 0.47 2.08
C PHE A 154 28.83 0.29 0.74
N GLU A 155 29.28 -0.93 0.48
CA GLU A 155 29.96 -1.29 -0.77
C GLU A 155 28.96 -1.90 -1.74
N MET A 156 28.83 -1.34 -2.94
CA MET A 156 28.03 -1.90 -4.03
C MET A 156 28.91 -2.05 -5.27
N GLU A 157 29.11 -3.29 -5.72
CA GLU A 157 29.94 -3.63 -6.90
C GLU A 157 31.37 -3.04 -6.86
N GLY A 158 31.95 -2.95 -5.66
CA GLY A 158 33.31 -2.43 -5.45
C GLY A 158 33.42 -0.90 -5.48
N LYS A 159 32.29 -0.19 -5.45
CA LYS A 159 32.22 1.24 -5.18
C LYS A 159 31.59 1.47 -3.81
N THR A 160 32.19 2.38 -3.03
CA THR A 160 31.58 2.88 -1.81
C THR A 160 30.42 3.82 -2.13
N MET A 161 29.26 3.54 -1.54
CA MET A 161 28.04 4.32 -1.64
C MET A 161 27.69 4.90 -0.28
N ASP A 162 27.26 6.16 -0.28
CA ASP A 162 26.78 6.85 0.92
C ASP A 162 25.28 7.12 0.79
N LEU A 163 24.48 6.50 1.66
CA LEU A 163 23.06 6.82 1.86
C LEU A 163 22.93 7.78 3.04
N VAL A 164 22.37 8.95 2.78
CA VAL A 164 22.00 9.93 3.79
C VAL A 164 20.48 9.98 3.90
N VAL A 165 19.97 9.82 5.12
CA VAL A 165 18.59 10.19 5.45
C VAL A 165 18.64 11.52 6.18
N ASP A 166 18.29 12.59 5.49
CA ASP A 166 18.34 13.95 6.03
C ASP A 166 17.01 14.39 6.61
N ARG A 167 15.86 13.84 6.15
CA ARG A 167 14.53 14.15 6.70
C ARG A 167 13.65 12.93 6.96
N TYR A 168 12.84 13.01 8.03
CA TYR A 168 11.82 12.01 8.40
C TYR A 168 10.53 12.70 8.86
N TYR A 169 9.44 12.41 8.14
CA TYR A 169 8.11 12.92 8.42
C TYR A 169 7.21 11.78 8.88
N PRO A 170 6.88 11.69 10.19
CA PRO A 170 6.05 10.62 10.71
C PRO A 170 4.59 10.73 10.26
N ASN A 171 4.12 11.92 9.84
CA ASN A 171 2.76 12.20 9.34
C ASN A 171 2.87 13.01 8.03
N SER A 172 3.36 12.36 6.99
CA SER A 172 3.57 12.93 5.68
C SER A 172 2.27 13.08 4.88
N GLN A 173 2.12 14.19 4.18
CA GLN A 173 1.11 14.40 3.15
C GLN A 173 1.82 14.87 1.88
N VAL A 174 1.50 14.23 0.76
CA VAL A 174 1.91 14.70 -0.56
C VAL A 174 1.02 15.88 -0.92
N THR A 175 1.63 17.03 -1.14
CA THR A 175 0.98 18.22 -1.67
C THR A 175 1.50 18.45 -3.08
N GLU A 176 0.57 18.59 -4.03
CA GLU A 176 0.91 18.81 -5.43
C GLU A 176 0.67 20.26 -5.81
N GLU A 177 1.59 20.83 -6.58
CA GLU A 177 1.41 22.10 -7.26
C GLU A 177 1.50 21.86 -8.77
N ILE A 178 0.51 22.33 -9.52
CA ILE A 178 0.50 22.23 -10.98
C ILE A 178 0.88 23.59 -11.55
N ASN A 179 2.04 23.66 -12.19
CA ASN A 179 2.62 24.88 -12.75
C ASN A 179 2.68 24.82 -14.28
N ALA A 180 2.68 25.99 -14.92
CA ALA A 180 2.92 26.10 -16.36
C ALA A 180 4.42 25.98 -16.68
N GLY A 181 4.76 25.55 -17.91
CA GLY A 181 6.12 25.63 -18.46
C GLY A 181 6.95 24.35 -18.34
N GLY A 182 6.32 23.17 -18.25
CA GLY A 182 7.01 21.89 -18.29
C GLY A 182 7.79 21.64 -19.59
N GLU A 183 8.73 20.70 -19.54
CA GLU A 183 9.63 20.39 -20.67
C GLU A 183 8.90 19.69 -21.83
N ALA A 184 7.93 18.82 -21.52
CA ALA A 184 7.13 18.06 -22.48
C ALA A 184 5.66 18.51 -22.52
N PRO A 185 4.92 18.26 -23.61
CA PRO A 185 3.48 18.46 -23.66
C PRO A 185 2.77 17.58 -22.62
N ASN A 186 2.04 18.24 -21.72
CA ASN A 186 1.27 17.62 -20.66
C ASN A 186 0.09 18.55 -20.34
N PRO A 187 -0.97 18.50 -21.16
CA PRO A 187 -2.04 19.47 -21.07
C PRO A 187 -2.78 19.35 -19.74
N ALA A 188 -3.04 20.49 -19.10
CA ALA A 188 -3.86 20.54 -17.89
C ALA A 188 -4.83 21.73 -17.91
N VAL A 189 -6.03 21.53 -17.35
CA VAL A 189 -7.03 22.58 -17.11
C VAL A 189 -7.44 22.61 -15.66
N HIS A 190 -7.55 23.81 -15.10
CA HIS A 190 -8.16 24.05 -13.80
C HIS A 190 -9.59 24.47 -14.02
N LEU A 191 -10.52 23.62 -13.59
CA LEU A 191 -11.94 23.82 -13.80
C LEU A 191 -12.62 24.18 -12.49
N MET A 192 -13.35 25.28 -12.50
CA MET A 192 -14.32 25.63 -11.46
C MET A 192 -15.68 25.11 -11.91
N ILE A 193 -16.38 24.36 -11.06
CA ILE A 193 -17.69 23.80 -11.35
C ILE A 193 -18.66 24.21 -10.24
N GLU A 194 -19.88 24.61 -10.61
CA GLU A 194 -20.93 25.04 -9.69
C GLU A 194 -22.23 24.30 -9.99
N ARG A 195 -22.94 23.85 -8.95
CA ARG A 195 -24.31 23.32 -9.02
C ARG A 195 -25.02 23.63 -7.72
N GLU A 196 -26.21 24.23 -7.84
CA GLU A 196 -27.06 24.56 -6.69
C GLU A 196 -26.33 25.37 -5.58
N GLY A 197 -25.36 26.21 -5.96
CA GLY A 197 -24.58 27.04 -5.05
C GLY A 197 -23.43 26.33 -4.34
N VAL A 198 -23.14 25.07 -4.68
CA VAL A 198 -21.92 24.36 -4.26
C VAL A 198 -20.88 24.53 -5.36
N GLU A 199 -19.75 25.15 -5.03
CA GLU A 199 -18.60 25.32 -5.91
C GLU A 199 -17.52 24.29 -5.57
N ASP A 200 -16.88 23.76 -6.61
CA ASP A 200 -15.74 22.87 -6.53
C ASP A 200 -14.68 23.26 -7.57
N ALA A 201 -13.42 22.90 -7.32
CA ALA A 201 -12.28 23.23 -8.16
C ALA A 201 -11.41 21.99 -8.39
N VAL A 202 -11.17 21.65 -9.65
CA VAL A 202 -10.44 20.43 -10.02
C VAL A 202 -9.41 20.69 -11.12
N TRP A 203 -8.25 20.08 -10.98
CA TRP A 203 -7.28 19.98 -12.06
C TRP A 203 -7.50 18.69 -12.84
N LEU A 204 -7.67 18.82 -14.15
CA LEU A 204 -7.70 17.68 -15.07
C LEU A 204 -6.47 17.71 -15.97
N LEU A 205 -5.86 16.55 -16.20
CA LEU A 205 -4.69 16.36 -17.05
C LEU A 205 -5.01 15.36 -18.16
N ALA A 206 -4.96 15.79 -19.42
CA ALA A 206 -5.43 14.99 -20.56
C ALA A 206 -4.64 13.67 -20.72
N ARG A 207 -3.36 13.67 -20.33
CA ARG A 207 -2.45 12.52 -20.46
C ARG A 207 -2.30 11.72 -19.17
N HIS A 208 -3.07 12.01 -18.13
CA HIS A 208 -2.97 11.32 -16.85
C HIS A 208 -4.07 10.25 -16.71
N PRO A 209 -3.74 8.97 -16.44
CA PRO A 209 -4.68 7.86 -16.51
C PRO A 209 -5.85 7.99 -15.52
N GLU A 210 -5.65 8.65 -14.39
CA GLU A 210 -6.68 8.83 -13.35
C GLU A 210 -7.20 10.27 -13.26
N ARG A 211 -6.59 11.23 -13.95
CA ARG A 211 -6.90 12.66 -13.81
C ARG A 211 -7.39 13.31 -15.11
N PHE A 212 -7.61 12.53 -16.16
CA PHE A 212 -8.25 13.03 -17.38
C PHE A 212 -9.75 13.30 -17.17
N GLY A 213 -10.34 12.80 -16.07
CA GLY A 213 -11.77 13.02 -15.80
C GLY A 213 -12.16 12.80 -14.35
N VAL A 214 -13.31 13.36 -13.97
CA VAL A 214 -13.91 13.22 -12.65
C VAL A 214 -15.43 13.04 -12.79
N GLY A 215 -15.99 12.18 -11.94
CA GLY A 215 -17.43 12.07 -11.77
C GLY A 215 -17.92 13.09 -10.75
N TRP A 216 -18.95 13.85 -11.08
CA TRP A 216 -19.52 14.86 -10.20
C TRP A 216 -21.05 14.71 -10.12
N GLY A 217 -21.51 13.96 -9.12
CA GLY A 217 -22.90 13.53 -9.03
C GLY A 217 -23.26 12.55 -10.14
N ASP A 218 -24.25 12.91 -10.96
CA ASP A 218 -24.71 12.19 -12.15
C ASP A 218 -24.06 12.70 -13.45
N ALA A 219 -23.14 13.65 -13.35
CA ALA A 219 -22.44 14.22 -14.50
C ALA A 219 -20.96 13.80 -14.54
N HIS A 220 -20.40 13.76 -15.74
CA HIS A 220 -18.98 13.47 -15.97
C HIS A 220 -18.28 14.72 -16.50
N VAL A 221 -17.09 15.02 -15.98
CA VAL A 221 -16.26 16.09 -16.52
C VAL A 221 -14.96 15.48 -16.99
N LEU A 222 -14.65 15.66 -18.27
CA LEU A 222 -13.50 15.06 -18.93
C LEU A 222 -12.64 16.14 -19.59
N PHE A 223 -11.34 15.90 -19.67
CA PHE A 223 -10.40 16.69 -20.44
C PHE A 223 -9.55 15.77 -21.31
N MET A 224 -9.60 16.00 -22.63
CA MET A 224 -9.00 15.15 -23.65
C MET A 224 -8.16 15.97 -24.61
N GLU A 225 -7.19 15.34 -25.26
CA GLU A 225 -6.44 15.91 -26.37
C GLU A 225 -6.98 15.31 -27.68
N VAL A 226 -7.05 16.12 -28.74
CA VAL A 226 -7.44 15.69 -30.09
C VAL A 226 -6.37 16.10 -31.08
N SER A 227 -6.13 15.24 -32.07
CA SER A 227 -5.03 15.41 -33.02
C SER A 227 -5.36 16.42 -34.13
N SER A 228 -6.64 16.78 -34.30
CA SER A 228 -7.09 17.71 -35.34
C SER A 228 -8.46 18.34 -35.06
N ARG A 229 -8.76 19.46 -35.71
CA ARG A 229 -10.09 20.09 -35.63
C ARG A 229 -11.16 19.23 -36.31
N GLU A 230 -10.79 18.47 -37.34
CA GLU A 230 -11.66 17.50 -38.00
C GLU A 230 -12.04 16.35 -37.05
N GLU A 231 -11.14 15.90 -36.20
CA GLU A 231 -11.42 14.89 -35.17
C GLU A 231 -12.41 15.41 -34.13
N TRP A 232 -12.17 16.61 -33.59
CA TRP A 232 -13.14 17.26 -32.70
C TRP A 232 -14.51 17.43 -33.36
N ALA A 233 -14.54 17.85 -34.63
CA ALA A 233 -15.78 18.02 -35.38
C ALA A 233 -16.53 16.68 -35.59
N ARG A 234 -15.81 15.56 -35.76
CA ARG A 234 -16.41 14.20 -35.81
C ARG A 234 -16.99 13.78 -34.46
N MET A 235 -16.35 14.15 -33.35
CA MET A 235 -16.89 13.93 -32.00
C MET A 235 -18.08 14.85 -31.71
N ALA A 236 -18.09 16.07 -32.24
CA ALA A 236 -19.24 16.99 -32.13
C ALA A 236 -20.45 16.50 -32.96
N HIS A 237 -20.17 15.99 -34.16
CA HIS A 237 -21.16 15.53 -35.13
C HIS A 237 -20.80 14.14 -35.62
N PRO A 238 -21.17 13.07 -34.89
CA PRO A 238 -20.92 11.72 -35.35
C PRO A 238 -21.66 11.54 -36.68
N ALA A 239 -20.90 11.24 -37.74
CA ALA A 239 -21.48 11.00 -39.06
C ALA A 239 -22.44 9.81 -39.00
N ALA A 240 -23.45 9.79 -39.86
CA ALA A 240 -24.22 8.58 -40.09
C ALA A 240 -23.29 7.48 -40.67
N ILE A 241 -23.35 6.32 -40.04
CA ILE A 241 -22.48 5.15 -40.14
C ILE A 241 -22.08 4.78 -41.59
N PRO A 242 -20.79 4.77 -41.96
CA PRO A 242 -20.27 3.93 -43.03
C PRO A 242 -20.33 2.46 -42.61
N GLN A 243 -20.64 1.55 -43.53
CA GLN A 243 -20.98 0.12 -43.30
C GLN A 243 -19.96 -0.76 -42.53
N ASN A 244 -18.86 -0.25 -41.97
CA ASN A 244 -17.84 -1.05 -41.31
C ASN A 244 -17.95 -1.04 -39.77
N VAL A 245 -18.63 -2.07 -39.24
CA VAL A 245 -19.04 -2.21 -37.82
C VAL A 245 -17.88 -2.37 -36.83
N ARG A 246 -16.64 -2.64 -37.29
CA ARG A 246 -15.47 -2.93 -36.44
C ARG A 246 -14.38 -1.86 -36.44
N GLY A 247 -14.62 -0.69 -37.02
CA GLY A 247 -13.67 0.43 -37.00
C GLY A 247 -12.42 0.23 -37.86
N VAL A 248 -11.43 1.10 -37.64
CA VAL A 248 -10.19 1.23 -38.42
C VAL A 248 -9.01 1.42 -37.47
N VAL A 249 -7.89 0.72 -37.72
CA VAL A 249 -6.63 0.99 -37.02
C VAL A 249 -5.77 1.90 -37.86
N ARG A 250 -5.39 3.06 -37.31
CA ARG A 250 -4.44 4.00 -37.90
C ARG A 250 -3.05 3.72 -37.34
N LEU A 251 -2.07 3.57 -38.23
CA LEU A 251 -0.68 3.32 -37.90
C LEU A 251 0.17 4.44 -38.48
N GLU A 252 0.88 5.16 -37.64
CA GLU A 252 1.89 6.15 -38.03
C GLU A 252 3.28 5.59 -37.76
N PHE A 253 4.10 5.48 -38.80
CA PHE A 253 5.48 5.02 -38.74
C PHE A 253 6.42 6.22 -38.79
N PRO A 254 6.98 6.70 -37.66
CA PRO A 254 7.81 7.90 -37.64
C PRO A 254 9.02 7.75 -38.56
N ASP A 255 9.65 6.58 -38.52
CA ASP A 255 10.85 6.24 -39.28
C ASP A 255 10.62 6.25 -40.81
N LEU A 256 9.37 6.04 -41.24
CA LEU A 256 8.96 6.06 -42.65
C LEU A 256 8.22 7.35 -43.03
N SER A 257 7.95 8.24 -42.06
CA SER A 257 7.10 9.43 -42.22
C SER A 257 5.80 9.12 -42.96
N ARG A 258 5.15 8.01 -42.59
CA ARG A 258 3.98 7.48 -43.30
C ARG A 258 2.88 7.04 -42.34
N THR A 259 1.66 7.45 -42.64
CA THR A 259 0.44 7.04 -41.94
C THR A 259 -0.40 6.13 -42.83
N VAL A 260 -0.88 5.01 -42.30
CA VAL A 260 -1.74 4.05 -43.01
C VAL A 260 -2.95 3.73 -42.15
N GLU A 261 -4.13 3.72 -42.77
CA GLU A 261 -5.38 3.30 -42.14
C GLU A 261 -5.77 1.91 -42.63
N VAL A 262 -5.96 0.99 -41.70
CA VAL A 262 -6.23 -0.42 -41.96
C VAL A 262 -7.61 -0.78 -41.37
N PRO A 263 -8.62 -1.05 -42.21
CA PRO A 263 -9.93 -1.49 -41.73
C PRO A 263 -9.83 -2.82 -40.97
N VAL A 264 -10.52 -2.94 -39.83
CA VAL A 264 -10.59 -4.21 -39.09
C VAL A 264 -11.50 -5.18 -39.84
N PRO A 265 -11.00 -6.33 -40.34
CA PRO A 265 -11.79 -7.25 -41.16
C PRO A 265 -12.77 -8.09 -40.33
N GLU A 266 -13.76 -8.68 -40.99
CA GLU A 266 -14.63 -9.69 -40.38
C GLU A 266 -13.87 -10.98 -40.07
N GLU A 267 -13.03 -11.42 -41.02
CA GLU A 267 -12.16 -12.58 -40.89
C GLU A 267 -10.84 -12.16 -40.20
N LEU A 268 -10.71 -12.57 -38.94
CA LEU A 268 -9.52 -12.31 -38.12
C LEU A 268 -8.46 -13.40 -38.33
N LYS A 269 -7.28 -13.22 -37.75
CA LYS A 269 -6.11 -14.12 -37.72
C LYS A 269 -5.41 -14.33 -39.06
N LYS A 270 -5.81 -13.57 -40.08
CA LYS A 270 -5.14 -13.53 -41.38
C LYS A 270 -4.17 -12.36 -41.43
N ALA A 271 -2.90 -12.66 -41.74
CA ALA A 271 -1.91 -11.63 -41.97
C ALA A 271 -2.16 -10.94 -43.33
N GLN A 272 -2.16 -9.62 -43.33
CA GLN A 272 -2.28 -8.79 -44.52
C GLN A 272 -1.10 -7.81 -44.60
N PRO A 273 -0.51 -7.62 -45.79
CA PRO A 273 0.55 -6.63 -45.97
C PRO A 273 0.00 -5.22 -45.80
N ILE A 274 0.78 -4.36 -45.15
CA ILE A 274 0.48 -2.92 -45.09
C ILE A 274 1.09 -2.28 -46.34
N GLU A 275 0.24 -1.84 -47.27
CA GLU A 275 0.70 -1.38 -48.58
C GLU A 275 1.73 -0.24 -48.47
N GLY A 276 2.90 -0.46 -49.05
CA GLY A 276 3.99 0.51 -49.11
C GLY A 276 4.81 0.64 -47.82
N THR A 277 4.75 -0.35 -46.92
CA THR A 277 5.66 -0.52 -45.79
C THR A 277 6.24 -1.96 -45.80
N PRO A 278 7.34 -2.24 -45.07
CA PRO A 278 7.85 -3.60 -44.92
C PRO A 278 7.05 -4.45 -43.90
N TYR A 279 5.93 -3.91 -43.40
CA TYR A 279 5.19 -4.50 -42.29
C TYR A 279 3.95 -5.27 -42.74
N THR A 280 3.58 -6.27 -41.94
CA THR A 280 2.33 -7.02 -42.07
C THR A 280 1.55 -6.92 -40.76
N ILE A 281 0.22 -6.87 -40.86
CA ILE A 281 -0.70 -6.81 -39.71
C ILE A 281 -1.62 -8.02 -39.72
N ALA A 282 -1.83 -8.64 -38.55
CA ALA A 282 -2.82 -9.68 -38.34
C ALA A 282 -3.68 -9.32 -37.14
N PHE A 283 -4.96 -9.01 -37.36
CA PHE A 283 -5.93 -8.77 -36.28
C PHE A 283 -6.26 -10.10 -35.61
N GLN A 284 -5.96 -10.24 -34.31
CA GLN A 284 -6.12 -11.48 -33.58
C GLN A 284 -7.55 -11.65 -33.06
N ASP A 285 -8.08 -10.60 -32.43
CA ASP A 285 -9.41 -10.59 -31.82
C ASP A 285 -10.04 -9.18 -31.87
N TYR A 286 -11.37 -9.13 -31.81
CA TYR A 286 -12.17 -7.92 -31.67
C TYR A 286 -13.14 -8.09 -30.51
N PHE A 287 -13.23 -7.08 -29.66
CA PHE A 287 -14.10 -7.03 -28.50
C PHE A 287 -15.02 -5.82 -28.68
N ALA A 288 -16.34 -6.02 -28.64
CA ALA A 288 -17.30 -4.91 -28.72
C ALA A 288 -17.45 -4.21 -27.36
N ASP A 289 -17.41 -4.98 -26.28
CA ASP A 289 -17.54 -4.52 -24.90
C ASP A 289 -16.49 -5.22 -24.04
N PHE A 290 -15.25 -4.76 -24.16
CA PHE A 290 -14.09 -5.40 -23.55
C PHE A 290 -14.20 -5.45 -22.03
N VAL A 291 -14.06 -6.65 -21.48
CA VAL A 291 -13.87 -6.92 -20.05
C VAL A 291 -12.82 -8.01 -19.85
N ILE A 292 -12.08 -7.94 -18.74
CA ILE A 292 -11.16 -9.01 -18.35
C ILE A 292 -11.92 -9.99 -17.44
N SER A 293 -12.04 -11.24 -17.89
CA SER A 293 -12.60 -12.35 -17.10
C SER A 293 -11.47 -13.22 -16.50
N GLU A 294 -11.83 -14.17 -15.63
CA GLU A 294 -10.90 -15.19 -15.11
C GLU A 294 -10.19 -15.99 -16.23
N SER A 295 -10.80 -16.09 -17.41
CA SER A 295 -10.25 -16.79 -18.59
C SER A 295 -9.51 -15.87 -19.56
N GLY A 296 -9.35 -14.59 -19.23
CA GLY A 296 -8.74 -13.57 -20.09
C GLY A 296 -9.74 -12.60 -20.72
N PRO A 297 -9.31 -11.83 -21.74
CA PRO A 297 -10.13 -10.79 -22.36
C PRO A 297 -11.33 -11.39 -23.11
N VAL A 298 -12.52 -10.88 -22.84
CA VAL A 298 -13.77 -11.29 -23.50
C VAL A 298 -14.66 -10.07 -23.79
N SER A 299 -15.62 -10.23 -24.68
CA SER A 299 -16.66 -9.23 -24.92
C SER A 299 -17.85 -9.53 -24.01
N ARG A 300 -18.22 -8.63 -23.09
CA ARG A 300 -19.38 -8.77 -22.20
C ARG A 300 -20.69 -8.75 -22.98
N SER A 301 -20.75 -7.99 -24.07
CA SER A 301 -21.89 -7.89 -24.97
C SER A 301 -21.40 -7.75 -26.42
N ASN A 302 -22.34 -7.84 -27.38
CA ASN A 302 -22.07 -7.57 -28.80
C ASN A 302 -22.30 -6.10 -29.17
N GLU A 303 -22.74 -5.29 -28.21
CA GLU A 303 -22.88 -3.85 -28.41
C GLU A 303 -21.52 -3.19 -28.21
N PRO A 304 -21.12 -2.23 -29.06
CA PRO A 304 -19.81 -1.61 -29.00
C PRO A 304 -19.69 -0.60 -27.84
N GLN A 305 -19.86 -1.05 -26.59
CA GLN A 305 -19.85 -0.22 -25.38
C GLN A 305 -18.44 0.09 -24.86
N ASN A 306 -17.48 -0.79 -25.13
CA ASN A 306 -16.05 -0.59 -24.87
C ASN A 306 -15.21 -1.31 -25.93
N PRO A 307 -15.21 -0.83 -27.20
CA PRO A 307 -14.59 -1.59 -28.27
C PRO A 307 -13.08 -1.61 -28.15
N ALA A 308 -12.50 -2.79 -28.34
CA ALA A 308 -11.07 -3.00 -28.40
C ALA A 308 -10.71 -3.95 -29.54
N VAL A 309 -9.52 -3.76 -30.12
CA VAL A 309 -8.98 -4.62 -31.16
C VAL A 309 -7.59 -5.08 -30.78
N ALA A 310 -7.34 -6.38 -30.85
CA ALA A 310 -6.03 -6.97 -30.67
C ALA A 310 -5.44 -7.32 -32.04
N PHE A 311 -4.18 -6.97 -32.28
CA PHE A 311 -3.48 -7.31 -33.51
C PHE A 311 -1.99 -7.56 -33.27
N THR A 312 -1.33 -8.18 -34.24
CA THR A 312 0.12 -8.36 -34.26
C THR A 312 0.70 -7.66 -35.48
N LEU A 313 1.71 -6.83 -35.26
CA LEU A 313 2.49 -6.18 -36.31
C LEU A 313 3.80 -6.95 -36.49
N THR A 314 4.17 -7.30 -37.72
CA THR A 314 5.40 -8.04 -38.02
C THR A 314 6.22 -7.31 -39.07
N GLY A 315 7.50 -7.08 -38.78
CA GLY A 315 8.48 -6.41 -39.63
C GLY A 315 9.88 -7.04 -39.53
N PRO A 316 10.88 -6.41 -40.14
CA PRO A 316 12.28 -6.85 -40.08
C PRO A 316 12.85 -6.98 -38.65
N GLU A 317 12.35 -6.16 -37.73
CA GLU A 317 12.80 -6.05 -36.33
C GLU A 317 12.21 -7.15 -35.44
N GLY A 318 11.09 -7.76 -35.89
CA GLY A 318 10.38 -8.82 -35.18
C GLY A 318 8.86 -8.70 -35.29
N THR A 319 8.17 -9.26 -34.29
CA THR A 319 6.70 -9.25 -34.20
C THR A 319 6.29 -8.70 -32.84
N ASP A 320 5.40 -7.71 -32.85
CA ASP A 320 4.86 -7.06 -31.66
C ASP A 320 3.34 -7.23 -31.59
N PRO A 321 2.79 -7.69 -30.44
CA PRO A 321 1.35 -7.74 -30.19
C PRO A 321 0.86 -6.41 -29.61
N HIS A 322 -0.25 -5.88 -30.13
CA HIS A 322 -0.91 -4.68 -29.65
C HIS A 322 -2.37 -4.97 -29.29
N ILE A 323 -2.90 -4.23 -28.32
CA ILE A 323 -4.33 -4.11 -28.07
C ILE A 323 -4.67 -2.63 -27.94
N LEU A 324 -5.65 -2.18 -28.72
CA LEU A 324 -6.06 -0.77 -28.74
C LEU A 324 -7.53 -0.65 -28.37
N PHE A 325 -7.86 0.40 -27.62
CA PHE A 325 -9.21 0.70 -27.17
C PHE A 325 -9.75 1.91 -27.91
N ALA A 326 -11.04 1.90 -28.23
CA ALA A 326 -11.69 3.01 -28.92
C ALA A 326 -11.80 4.29 -28.06
N PHE A 327 -11.88 4.13 -26.74
CA PHE A 327 -12.04 5.23 -25.79
C PHE A 327 -10.71 5.73 -25.19
N HIS A 328 -9.61 5.00 -25.42
CA HIS A 328 -8.31 5.29 -24.86
C HIS A 328 -7.20 4.92 -25.86
N PRO A 329 -6.46 5.90 -26.43
CA PRO A 329 -5.25 5.60 -27.18
C PRO A 329 -4.22 4.88 -26.30
N GLU A 330 -3.37 4.07 -26.93
CA GLU A 330 -2.42 3.11 -26.34
C GLU A 330 -1.87 3.50 -24.95
N PHE A 331 -2.24 2.76 -23.90
CA PHE A 331 -1.65 2.93 -22.57
C PHE A 331 -0.24 2.34 -22.53
N ALA A 332 0.78 3.17 -22.76
CA ALA A 332 2.19 2.77 -22.58
C ALA A 332 2.47 2.22 -21.16
N SER A 333 1.68 2.62 -20.15
CA SER A 333 1.83 2.24 -18.75
C SER A 333 1.30 0.84 -18.38
N LEU A 334 0.51 0.19 -19.25
CA LEU A 334 -0.02 -1.17 -19.00
C LEU A 334 0.85 -2.27 -19.62
N HIS A 335 1.84 -1.91 -20.44
CA HIS A 335 2.74 -2.85 -21.08
C HIS A 335 4.15 -2.74 -20.48
N VAL A 336 4.49 -3.67 -19.59
CA VAL A 336 5.87 -3.92 -19.10
C VAL A 336 6.77 -4.50 -20.23
N ARG A 337 6.42 -4.30 -21.51
CA ARG A 337 7.11 -4.86 -22.67
C ARG A 337 7.63 -3.74 -23.56
N GLU A 338 8.93 -3.77 -23.83
CA GLU A 338 9.52 -3.00 -24.91
C GLU A 338 9.03 -3.55 -26.26
N TYR A 339 8.40 -2.69 -27.07
CA TYR A 339 8.06 -2.98 -28.46
C TYR A 339 9.31 -2.85 -29.34
N LYS A 340 9.46 -3.73 -30.32
CA LYS A 340 10.60 -3.73 -31.26
C LYS A 340 10.35 -2.83 -32.46
N ILE A 341 9.09 -2.64 -32.86
CA ILE A 341 8.64 -1.85 -33.99
C ILE A 341 8.18 -0.48 -33.48
N HIS A 342 8.83 0.57 -33.95
CA HIS A 342 8.47 1.94 -33.62
C HIS A 342 7.27 2.40 -34.46
N VAL A 343 6.08 2.41 -33.85
CA VAL A 343 4.83 2.80 -34.49
C VAL A 343 3.92 3.50 -33.47
N HIS A 344 3.20 4.53 -33.90
CA HIS A 344 2.07 5.07 -33.14
C HIS A 344 0.79 4.46 -33.70
N ALA A 345 0.04 3.77 -32.85
CA ALA A 345 -1.16 3.05 -33.25
C ALA A 345 -2.41 3.57 -32.54
N GLU A 346 -3.45 3.85 -33.31
CA GLU A 346 -4.73 4.38 -32.83
C GLU A 346 -5.87 3.54 -33.37
N TYR A 347 -6.87 3.25 -32.54
CA TYR A 347 -8.06 2.53 -32.98
C TYR A 347 -9.26 3.47 -33.07
N ILE A 348 -9.66 3.76 -34.29
CA ILE A 348 -10.77 4.64 -34.63
C ILE A 348 -12.03 3.80 -34.76
N HIS A 349 -12.95 3.94 -33.80
CA HIS A 349 -14.24 3.26 -33.80
C HIS A 349 -15.36 4.27 -33.50
N GLU A 350 -16.55 4.07 -34.05
CA GLU A 350 -17.68 5.00 -33.88
C GLU A 350 -18.07 5.18 -32.41
N ALA A 351 -18.07 4.11 -31.63
CA ALA A 351 -18.23 4.18 -30.18
C ALA A 351 -17.20 5.11 -29.51
N GLY A 352 -15.96 5.17 -29.98
CA GLY A 352 -14.94 6.10 -29.46
C GLY A 352 -15.25 7.58 -29.73
N SER A 353 -16.20 7.87 -30.63
CA SER A 353 -16.76 9.22 -30.85
C SER A 353 -18.06 9.47 -30.05
N SER A 354 -18.53 8.48 -29.31
CA SER A 354 -19.63 8.64 -28.36
C SER A 354 -19.08 9.17 -27.04
N LEU A 355 -19.55 10.36 -26.66
CA LEU A 355 -19.23 10.93 -25.36
C LEU A 355 -20.24 10.39 -24.34
N PRO A 356 -19.86 10.24 -23.05
CA PRO A 356 -20.78 9.80 -22.01
C PRO A 356 -22.02 10.69 -21.97
N PRO A 357 -23.22 10.19 -21.61
CA PRO A 357 -24.36 11.07 -21.32
C PRO A 357 -24.06 11.95 -20.10
N ASN A 358 -24.74 13.09 -19.99
CA ASN A 358 -24.57 14.05 -18.89
C ASN A 358 -23.11 14.45 -18.67
N SER A 359 -22.40 14.88 -19.71
CA SER A 359 -20.97 15.18 -19.60
C SER A 359 -20.58 16.56 -20.09
N ILE A 360 -19.52 17.12 -19.49
CA ILE A 360 -18.77 18.26 -20.00
C ILE A 360 -17.42 17.70 -20.45
N VAL A 361 -17.18 17.63 -21.76
CA VAL A 361 -15.90 17.16 -22.29
C VAL A 361 -15.15 18.35 -22.87
N LEU A 362 -14.07 18.73 -22.21
CA LEU A 362 -13.12 19.73 -22.66
C LEU A 362 -12.07 19.06 -23.55
N PHE A 363 -11.70 19.75 -24.62
CA PHE A 363 -10.72 19.29 -25.59
C PHE A 363 -9.62 20.31 -25.74
N GLU A 364 -8.37 19.86 -25.71
CA GLU A 364 -7.26 20.64 -26.24
C GLU A 364 -7.03 20.29 -27.71
N LEU A 365 -7.07 21.32 -28.56
CA LEU A 365 -6.76 21.24 -29.98
C LEU A 365 -5.25 21.40 -30.20
N PRO A 366 -4.69 20.97 -31.36
CA PRO A 366 -3.23 20.94 -31.61
C PRO A 366 -2.47 22.27 -31.43
N GLN A 367 -3.16 23.40 -31.46
CA GLN A 367 -2.58 24.74 -31.27
C GLN A 367 -2.70 25.25 -29.82
N GLY A 368 -3.16 24.40 -28.88
CA GLY A 368 -3.44 24.78 -27.50
C GLY A 368 -4.74 25.56 -27.33
N GLU A 369 -5.64 25.52 -28.32
CA GLU A 369 -6.98 26.10 -28.19
C GLU A 369 -7.88 25.12 -27.43
N LEU A 370 -8.82 25.64 -26.65
CA LEU A 370 -9.80 24.82 -25.94
C LEU A 370 -11.15 24.84 -26.66
N ALA A 371 -11.77 23.67 -26.76
CA ALA A 371 -13.16 23.51 -27.19
C ALA A 371 -13.90 22.61 -26.19
N ALA A 372 -15.24 22.64 -26.19
CA ALA A 372 -16.03 21.74 -25.35
C ALA A 372 -17.19 21.13 -26.12
N ILE A 373 -17.57 19.92 -25.70
CA ILE A 373 -18.83 19.29 -26.08
C ILE A 373 -19.55 18.90 -24.79
N MET A 374 -20.77 19.39 -24.63
CA MET A 374 -21.67 19.05 -23.54
C MET A 374 -22.70 18.04 -24.02
N THR A 375 -23.01 17.04 -23.21
CA THR A 375 -23.99 15.99 -23.55
C THR A 375 -25.12 15.90 -22.54
N GLY A 376 -26.36 15.78 -23.01
CA GLY A 376 -27.54 15.55 -22.19
C GLY A 376 -27.86 14.06 -22.00
N ALA A 377 -28.79 13.76 -21.08
CA ALA A 377 -29.25 12.39 -20.82
C ALA A 377 -29.92 11.74 -22.04
N ALA A 378 -30.52 12.53 -22.93
CA ALA A 378 -31.18 12.06 -24.15
C ALA A 378 -30.25 12.09 -25.39
N ALA A 379 -28.94 11.99 -25.19
CA ALA A 379 -27.91 12.10 -26.23
C ALA A 379 -27.89 13.47 -26.96
N GLU A 380 -28.48 14.49 -26.33
CA GLU A 380 -28.42 15.88 -26.79
C GLU A 380 -26.99 16.39 -26.73
N ARG A 381 -26.60 17.32 -27.61
CA ARG A 381 -25.23 17.85 -27.68
C ARG A 381 -25.21 19.36 -27.88
N GLU A 382 -24.33 20.03 -27.14
CA GLU A 382 -24.05 21.45 -27.31
C GLU A 382 -22.53 21.65 -27.41
N MET A 383 -22.10 22.40 -28.44
CA MET A 383 -20.70 22.60 -28.73
C MET A 383 -20.29 24.03 -28.40
N ILE A 384 -19.11 24.14 -27.80
CA ILE A 384 -18.43 25.40 -27.58
C ILE A 384 -17.14 25.35 -28.39
N GLU A 385 -17.11 26.01 -29.54
CA GLU A 385 -15.96 26.00 -30.46
C GLU A 385 -14.70 26.63 -29.88
N ALA A 386 -14.87 27.56 -28.94
CA ALA A 386 -13.78 28.27 -28.27
C ALA A 386 -14.17 28.47 -26.80
N VAL A 387 -13.49 27.73 -25.92
CA VAL A 387 -13.60 27.89 -24.48
C VAL A 387 -12.59 28.93 -24.04
N GLU A 388 -13.08 30.05 -23.52
CA GLU A 388 -12.26 31.17 -23.05
C GLU A 388 -12.02 31.00 -21.54
N PRO A 389 -10.76 30.99 -21.07
CA PRO A 389 -10.48 30.99 -19.64
C PRO A 389 -11.15 32.18 -18.93
N GLY A 390 -11.75 31.93 -17.77
CA GLY A 390 -12.46 32.92 -16.97
C GLY A 390 -13.89 33.24 -17.44
N LYS A 391 -14.40 32.61 -18.50
CA LYS A 391 -15.79 32.75 -18.93
C LYS A 391 -16.68 31.66 -18.34
N ASP A 392 -17.87 32.05 -17.90
CA ASP A 392 -18.87 31.12 -17.37
C ASP A 392 -19.67 30.46 -18.49
N TYR A 393 -19.79 29.14 -18.41
CA TYR A 393 -20.58 28.31 -19.31
C TYR A 393 -21.63 27.55 -18.51
N ALA A 394 -22.82 27.35 -19.07
CA ALA A 394 -23.90 26.63 -18.43
C ALA A 394 -24.19 25.33 -19.19
N HIS A 395 -24.21 24.21 -18.46
CA HIS A 395 -24.64 22.93 -19.00
C HIS A 395 -26.16 22.97 -19.23
N PRO A 396 -26.64 22.80 -20.49
CA PRO A 396 -28.03 23.11 -20.85
C PRO A 396 -29.06 22.25 -20.12
N TRP A 397 -28.68 21.03 -19.75
CA TRP A 397 -29.60 20.00 -19.22
C TRP A 397 -29.38 19.62 -17.77
N ALA A 398 -28.25 20.01 -17.15
CA ALA A 398 -27.83 19.44 -15.86
C ALA A 398 -27.83 20.46 -14.72
N GLY A 399 -28.12 21.74 -14.99
CA GLY A 399 -28.06 22.81 -13.98
C GLY A 399 -26.65 23.06 -13.43
N ILE A 400 -25.63 22.62 -14.17
CA ILE A 400 -24.21 22.79 -13.84
C ILE A 400 -23.70 24.04 -14.55
N ARG A 401 -22.87 24.83 -13.89
CA ARG A 401 -22.04 25.85 -14.53
C ARG A 401 -20.58 25.46 -14.40
N PHE A 402 -19.76 25.85 -15.37
CA PHE A 402 -18.33 25.65 -15.30
C PHE A 402 -17.58 26.84 -15.88
N GLN A 403 -16.34 27.01 -15.40
CA GLN A 403 -15.40 28.03 -15.85
C GLN A 403 -14.00 27.42 -15.88
N VAL A 404 -13.29 27.56 -16.99
CA VAL A 404 -11.86 27.20 -17.06
C VAL A 404 -11.08 28.33 -16.40
N ALA A 405 -10.58 28.13 -15.19
CA ALA A 405 -9.80 29.13 -14.45
C ALA A 405 -8.36 29.26 -14.98
N ALA A 406 -7.76 28.14 -15.40
CA ALA A 406 -6.41 28.11 -15.97
C ALA A 406 -6.27 26.98 -16.99
N HIS A 407 -5.36 27.15 -17.95
CA HIS A 407 -4.99 26.15 -18.95
C HIS A 407 -3.49 26.18 -19.21
N TYR A 408 -2.85 25.02 -19.03
CA TYR A 408 -1.42 24.82 -19.21
C TYR A 408 -1.17 23.71 -20.23
N PRO A 409 -0.84 24.03 -21.51
CA PRO A 409 -0.49 23.02 -22.52
C PRO A 409 0.74 22.17 -22.14
N LYS A 410 1.64 22.76 -21.34
CA LYS A 410 2.83 22.13 -20.78
C LYS A 410 2.80 22.24 -19.28
N ALA A 411 1.95 21.47 -18.61
CA ALA A 411 1.86 21.45 -17.16
C ALA A 411 3.00 20.63 -16.55
N GLN A 412 3.61 21.17 -15.51
CA GLN A 412 4.54 20.46 -14.63
C GLN A 412 3.85 20.22 -13.29
N VAL A 413 3.72 18.95 -12.90
CA VAL A 413 3.24 18.57 -11.57
C VAL A 413 4.46 18.52 -10.65
N ILE A 414 4.45 19.37 -9.62
CA ILE A 414 5.48 19.43 -8.59
C ILE A 414 4.89 18.81 -7.33
N GLU A 415 5.34 17.60 -7.01
CA GLU A 415 5.01 16.95 -5.75
C GLU A 415 5.96 17.45 -4.65
N SER A 416 5.39 17.77 -3.51
CA SER A 416 6.12 18.15 -2.31
C SER A 416 5.62 17.35 -1.11
N MET A 417 6.53 16.96 -0.23
CA MET A 417 6.17 16.21 0.98
C MET A 417 6.11 17.17 2.17
N THR A 418 5.00 17.17 2.91
CA THR A 418 4.83 18.00 4.11
C THR A 418 4.53 17.14 5.34
N ASN A 419 4.87 17.61 6.55
CA ASN A 419 4.64 16.88 7.80
C ASN A 419 3.36 17.34 8.52
N LYS A 420 2.22 17.35 7.82
CA LYS A 420 0.91 17.83 8.30
C LYS A 420 -0.24 16.91 7.88
N GLY A 421 -0.06 15.59 7.95
CA GLY A 421 -1.18 14.66 7.73
C GLY A 421 -2.21 14.73 8.87
N ASP A 422 -3.45 15.12 8.55
CA ASP A 422 -4.52 15.31 9.54
C ASP A 422 -5.41 14.06 9.78
N GLU A 423 -5.37 13.06 8.90
CA GLU A 423 -6.33 11.93 8.93
C GLU A 423 -5.69 10.55 9.15
N VAL A 424 -4.53 10.28 8.55
CA VAL A 424 -3.83 8.99 8.66
C VAL A 424 -2.34 9.22 8.80
N ARG A 425 -1.73 8.50 9.74
CA ARG A 425 -0.28 8.50 9.92
C ARG A 425 0.38 7.76 8.76
N ASN A 426 0.89 8.52 7.79
CA ASN A 426 1.73 8.02 6.72
C ASN A 426 3.15 8.49 6.96
N GLU A 427 4.12 7.58 6.99
CA GLU A 427 5.52 7.96 7.19
C GLU A 427 6.23 8.13 5.84
N ALA A 428 7.07 9.15 5.75
CA ALA A 428 7.95 9.36 4.62
C ALA A 428 9.37 9.76 5.07
N ILE A 429 10.37 9.31 4.31
CA ILE A 429 11.76 9.68 4.48
C ILE A 429 12.28 10.37 3.22
N HIS A 430 13.14 11.35 3.40
CA HIS A 430 13.94 11.89 2.32
C HIS A 430 15.31 11.21 2.34
N VAL A 431 15.65 10.59 1.21
CA VAL A 431 16.91 9.86 1.04
C VAL A 431 17.76 10.53 -0.02
N MET A 432 19.07 10.45 0.20
CA MET A 432 20.07 10.93 -0.73
C MET A 432 21.16 9.89 -0.85
N VAL A 433 21.37 9.36 -2.05
CA VAL A 433 22.43 8.40 -2.35
C VAL A 433 23.55 9.11 -3.10
N ARG A 434 24.80 8.84 -2.71
CA ARG A 434 26.00 9.38 -3.35
C ARG A 434 26.99 8.27 -3.69
N ASP A 435 27.66 8.39 -4.83
CA ASP A 435 28.73 7.51 -5.29
C ASP A 435 30.10 8.23 -5.39
N GLY A 436 30.32 9.18 -4.49
CA GLY A 436 31.42 10.14 -4.56
C GLY A 436 30.94 11.46 -5.17
N GLU A 437 31.02 11.60 -6.49
CA GLU A 437 30.67 12.85 -7.19
C GLU A 437 29.20 12.93 -7.62
N ASN A 438 28.54 11.81 -7.92
CA ASN A 438 27.13 11.83 -8.32
C ASN A 438 26.22 11.74 -7.09
N ARG A 439 25.02 12.32 -7.21
CA ARG A 439 23.99 12.36 -6.18
C ARG A 439 22.62 12.19 -6.81
N GLY A 440 21.81 11.33 -6.20
CA GLY A 440 20.38 11.22 -6.46
C GLY A 440 19.62 11.33 -5.14
N GLU A 441 18.41 11.91 -5.17
CA GLU A 441 17.58 12.05 -3.98
C GLU A 441 16.09 11.90 -4.31
N ALA A 442 15.32 11.43 -3.34
CA ALA A 442 13.86 11.36 -3.43
C ALA A 442 13.22 11.29 -2.05
N TRP A 443 11.94 11.64 -2.01
CA TRP A 443 11.04 11.21 -0.94
C TRP A 443 10.55 9.79 -1.20
N LEU A 444 10.43 9.01 -0.14
CA LEU A 444 9.91 7.65 -0.14
C LEU A 444 8.88 7.49 0.98
N GLY A 445 7.64 7.14 0.62
CA GLY A 445 6.65 6.61 1.53
C GLY A 445 6.88 5.13 1.86
N GLN A 446 6.21 4.62 2.89
CA GLN A 446 6.31 3.21 3.25
C GLN A 446 5.73 2.30 2.15
N GLY A 447 6.53 1.33 1.70
CA GLY A 447 6.23 0.43 0.58
C GLY A 447 6.62 0.98 -0.79
N GLU A 448 7.08 2.23 -0.88
CA GLU A 448 7.47 2.84 -2.16
C GLU A 448 8.87 2.45 -2.59
N THR A 449 9.07 2.45 -3.91
CA THR A 449 10.36 2.29 -4.58
C THR A 449 10.56 3.47 -5.53
N LYS A 450 11.73 4.12 -5.47
CA LYS A 450 12.11 5.18 -6.40
C LYS A 450 13.44 4.85 -7.08
N GLU A 451 13.52 5.19 -8.36
CA GLU A 451 14.75 5.11 -9.14
C GLU A 451 15.53 6.42 -8.99
N LEU A 452 16.78 6.33 -8.54
CA LEU A 452 17.69 7.46 -8.42
C LEU A 452 18.80 7.33 -9.46
N ALA A 453 18.96 8.35 -10.28
CA ALA A 453 20.07 8.44 -11.23
C ALA A 453 21.36 8.91 -10.49
N LEU A 454 22.43 8.15 -10.66
CA LEU A 454 23.78 8.46 -10.18
C LEU A 454 24.70 8.54 -11.41
N GLY A 455 24.65 9.68 -12.09
CA GLY A 455 25.33 9.86 -13.38
C GLY A 455 24.67 9.02 -14.48
N GLN A 456 25.39 8.04 -15.04
CA GLN A 456 24.82 7.09 -16.03
C GLN A 456 24.27 5.82 -15.39
N GLU A 457 24.55 5.58 -14.12
CA GLU A 457 24.03 4.43 -13.38
C GLU A 457 22.70 4.79 -12.72
N LYS A 458 21.89 3.77 -12.43
CA LYS A 458 20.63 3.93 -11.72
C LYS A 458 20.56 2.96 -10.55
N VAL A 459 20.01 3.43 -9.43
CA VAL A 459 19.77 2.61 -8.25
C VAL A 459 18.29 2.70 -7.87
N LEU A 460 17.72 1.59 -7.44
CA LEU A 460 16.41 1.54 -6.83
C LEU A 460 16.58 1.64 -5.31
N VAL A 461 15.84 2.57 -4.72
CA VAL A 461 15.77 2.73 -3.27
C VAL A 461 14.34 2.48 -2.83
N GLU A 462 14.19 1.53 -1.92
CA GLU A 462 12.90 1.15 -1.34
C GLU A 462 12.88 1.53 0.13
N TYR A 463 11.75 2.04 0.61
CA TYR A 463 11.49 2.17 2.04
C TYR A 463 10.36 1.23 2.43
N ARG A 464 10.64 0.15 3.16
CA ARG A 464 9.64 -0.89 3.46
C ARG A 464 9.81 -1.52 4.83
N GLN A 465 8.82 -2.29 5.24
CA GLN A 465 8.94 -3.16 6.41
C GLN A 465 10.00 -4.24 6.14
N ALA A 466 10.78 -4.54 7.17
CA ALA A 466 11.77 -5.60 7.12
C ALA A 466 11.06 -6.94 6.97
N GLU A 467 11.75 -7.87 6.33
CA GLU A 467 11.23 -9.20 6.07
C GLU A 467 12.04 -10.25 6.82
N ARG A 468 11.33 -11.28 7.30
CA ARG A 468 11.94 -12.41 7.99
C ARG A 468 11.36 -13.72 7.48
N PRO A 469 12.19 -14.67 7.01
CA PRO A 469 11.68 -15.95 6.56
C PRO A 469 11.15 -16.78 7.74
N LEU A 470 10.06 -17.50 7.48
CA LEU A 470 9.48 -18.51 8.33
C LEU A 470 10.13 -19.87 8.04
N PRO A 471 10.17 -20.78 9.02
CA PRO A 471 10.71 -22.13 8.82
C PRO A 471 9.72 -23.07 8.09
N PHE A 472 8.61 -22.55 7.58
CA PHE A 472 7.56 -23.28 6.87
C PHE A 472 6.84 -22.35 5.89
N LEU A 473 6.28 -22.93 4.84
CA LEU A 473 5.46 -22.25 3.84
C LEU A 473 3.99 -22.32 4.21
N VAL A 474 3.24 -21.26 3.93
CA VAL A 474 1.78 -21.24 4.07
C VAL A 474 1.19 -20.87 2.72
N ALA A 475 0.28 -21.69 2.22
CA ALA A 475 -0.51 -21.41 1.02
C ALA A 475 -1.94 -21.05 1.41
N LEU A 476 -2.50 -20.02 0.78
CA LEU A 476 -3.93 -19.70 0.90
C LEU A 476 -4.68 -20.44 -0.20
N LYS A 477 -5.64 -21.27 0.18
CA LYS A 477 -6.49 -22.01 -0.77
C LYS A 477 -7.77 -21.29 -1.12
N ASP A 478 -8.42 -20.71 -0.12
CA ASP A 478 -9.72 -20.05 -0.25
C ASP A 478 -9.85 -19.03 0.90
N PHE A 479 -10.27 -17.81 0.57
CA PHE A 479 -10.60 -16.78 1.54
C PHE A 479 -12.10 -16.48 1.50
N ARG A 480 -12.74 -16.49 2.68
CA ARG A 480 -14.18 -16.23 2.80
C ARG A 480 -14.44 -15.11 3.79
N LYS A 481 -15.10 -14.05 3.30
CA LYS A 481 -15.73 -13.02 4.13
C LYS A 481 -17.13 -13.47 4.54
N LEU A 482 -17.40 -13.49 5.84
CA LEU A 482 -18.71 -13.74 6.40
C LEU A 482 -19.34 -12.38 6.74
N ASP A 483 -20.54 -12.10 6.23
CA ASP A 483 -21.27 -10.87 6.51
C ASP A 483 -22.39 -11.08 7.54
N TYR A 484 -22.76 -10.01 8.25
CA TYR A 484 -23.95 -10.04 9.09
C TYR A 484 -25.21 -10.20 8.22
N PRO A 485 -26.15 -11.08 8.58
CA PRO A 485 -27.36 -11.32 7.78
C PRO A 485 -28.09 -10.02 7.44
N GLY A 486 -28.33 -9.79 6.14
CA GLY A 486 -29.04 -8.60 5.65
C GLY A 486 -28.19 -7.32 5.56
N THR A 487 -26.86 -7.39 5.72
CA THR A 487 -25.94 -6.26 5.56
C THR A 487 -24.71 -6.67 4.74
N GLN A 488 -23.91 -5.69 4.29
CA GLN A 488 -22.57 -5.93 3.71
C GLN A 488 -21.45 -5.81 4.77
N MET A 489 -21.81 -5.66 6.04
CA MET A 489 -20.86 -5.51 7.15
C MET A 489 -20.23 -6.87 7.48
N ALA A 490 -18.91 -6.92 7.49
CA ALA A 490 -18.17 -8.14 7.83
C ALA A 490 -18.47 -8.58 9.28
N ALA A 491 -18.97 -9.81 9.45
CA ALA A 491 -19.11 -10.52 10.71
C ALA A 491 -17.85 -11.34 11.07
N GLY A 492 -17.08 -11.77 10.08
CA GLY A 492 -15.82 -12.47 10.29
C GLY A 492 -15.15 -12.89 8.98
N PHE A 493 -13.95 -13.46 9.11
CA PHE A 493 -13.16 -13.90 7.97
C PHE A 493 -12.60 -15.29 8.25
N GLU A 494 -12.55 -16.12 7.22
CA GLU A 494 -11.97 -17.45 7.26
C GLU A 494 -10.96 -17.61 6.13
N SER A 495 -9.81 -18.19 6.44
CA SER A 495 -8.79 -18.56 5.46
C SER A 495 -8.53 -20.05 5.55
N ASP A 496 -8.79 -20.78 4.47
CA ASP A 496 -8.36 -22.17 4.35
C ASP A 496 -6.89 -22.18 3.90
N VAL A 497 -6.01 -22.64 4.78
CA VAL A 497 -4.57 -22.62 4.53
C VAL A 497 -3.97 -24.02 4.54
N ALA A 498 -2.96 -24.21 3.69
CA ALA A 498 -2.08 -25.37 3.74
C ALA A 498 -0.69 -24.94 4.20
N LEU A 499 -0.26 -25.43 5.36
CA LEU A 499 1.11 -25.23 5.84
C LEU A 499 1.96 -26.42 5.45
N THR A 500 3.13 -26.15 4.88
CA THR A 500 4.13 -27.16 4.52
C THR A 500 5.47 -26.82 5.19
N ASP A 501 6.00 -27.74 5.98
CA ASP A 501 7.35 -27.70 6.54
C ASP A 501 8.19 -28.79 5.86
N PRO A 502 8.99 -28.46 4.83
CA PRO A 502 9.83 -29.43 4.13
C PRO A 502 10.88 -30.06 5.03
N SER A 503 11.37 -29.34 6.03
CA SER A 503 12.44 -29.81 6.93
C SER A 503 11.97 -30.93 7.85
N ASN A 504 10.68 -30.95 8.19
CA ASN A 504 10.06 -31.97 9.03
C ASN A 504 9.13 -32.92 8.25
N GLY A 505 8.97 -32.74 6.94
CA GLY A 505 8.06 -33.53 6.10
C GLY A 505 6.59 -33.41 6.50
N VAL A 506 6.18 -32.25 7.03
CA VAL A 506 4.81 -32.01 7.52
C VAL A 506 4.03 -31.18 6.51
N THR A 507 2.84 -31.67 6.15
CA THR A 507 1.82 -30.87 5.46
C THR A 507 0.54 -30.95 6.26
N LEU A 508 -0.05 -29.79 6.55
CA LEU A 508 -1.29 -29.69 7.31
C LEU A 508 -2.22 -28.68 6.65
N GLU A 509 -3.51 -29.01 6.64
CA GLU A 509 -4.56 -28.14 6.12
C GLU A 509 -5.48 -27.75 7.27
N ARG A 510 -5.72 -26.45 7.41
CA ARG A 510 -6.55 -25.89 8.48
C ARG A 510 -7.25 -24.63 8.02
N THR A 511 -8.46 -24.45 8.50
CA THR A 511 -9.17 -23.16 8.42
C THR A 511 -8.76 -22.29 9.59
N ILE A 512 -8.14 -21.15 9.33
CA ILE A 512 -7.92 -20.08 10.30
C ILE A 512 -9.16 -19.20 10.30
N ARG A 513 -9.73 -18.94 11.47
CA ARG A 513 -10.87 -18.03 11.65
C ARG A 513 -10.75 -17.28 12.98
N MET A 514 -11.63 -16.32 13.22
CA MET A 514 -11.64 -15.57 14.47
C MET A 514 -11.65 -16.50 15.69
N ASN A 515 -10.74 -16.24 16.64
CA ASN A 515 -10.53 -17.04 17.85
C ASN A 515 -10.08 -18.50 17.64
N ASN A 516 -9.82 -18.94 16.40
CA ASN A 516 -9.31 -20.28 16.10
C ASN A 516 -8.03 -20.20 15.24
N PRO A 517 -6.88 -19.85 15.85
CA PRO A 517 -5.61 -19.73 15.15
C PRO A 517 -5.02 -21.08 14.77
N LEU A 518 -4.27 -21.11 13.67
CA LEU A 518 -3.39 -22.22 13.35
C LEU A 518 -2.12 -22.14 14.21
N LYS A 519 -1.80 -23.22 14.94
CA LYS A 519 -0.59 -23.29 15.78
C LYS A 519 0.37 -24.34 15.26
N TYR A 520 1.63 -23.96 15.02
CA TYR A 520 2.68 -24.87 14.57
C TYR A 520 4.06 -24.37 15.01
N ARG A 521 4.91 -25.26 15.56
CA ARG A 521 6.28 -24.95 16.03
C ARG A 521 6.40 -23.70 16.92
N GLY A 522 5.40 -23.46 17.78
CA GLY A 522 5.34 -22.29 18.66
C GLY A 522 4.77 -21.03 18.02
N PHE A 523 4.64 -21.00 16.68
CA PHE A 523 3.95 -19.95 15.95
C PHE A 523 2.44 -20.12 16.06
N SER A 524 1.73 -19.01 16.22
CA SER A 524 0.28 -18.89 16.15
C SER A 524 -0.06 -17.92 15.03
N LEU A 525 -0.82 -18.39 14.05
CA LEU A 525 -1.27 -17.62 12.89
C LEU A 525 -2.74 -17.27 13.12
N PHE A 526 -3.03 -15.98 13.20
CA PHE A 526 -4.36 -15.43 13.42
C PHE A 526 -4.82 -14.70 12.16
N GLN A 527 -6.09 -14.86 11.83
CA GLN A 527 -6.71 -14.01 10.82
C GLN A 527 -6.79 -12.58 11.37
N SER A 528 -6.05 -11.64 10.78
CA SER A 528 -6.04 -10.24 11.23
C SER A 528 -6.84 -9.32 10.32
N SER A 529 -6.69 -9.44 9.01
CA SER A 529 -7.39 -8.61 8.03
C SER A 529 -7.36 -9.27 6.64
N TRP A 530 -7.83 -8.55 5.63
CA TRP A 530 -7.75 -8.94 4.23
C TRP A 530 -7.50 -7.69 3.38
N ILE A 531 -7.04 -7.90 2.16
CA ILE A 531 -6.93 -6.86 1.14
C ILE A 531 -7.93 -7.23 0.06
N ASP A 532 -8.87 -6.33 -0.19
CA ASP A 532 -9.86 -6.48 -1.24
C ASP A 532 -9.24 -6.11 -2.59
N GLY A 533 -9.59 -6.85 -3.64
CA GLY A 533 -8.99 -6.69 -4.95
C GLY A 533 -9.40 -7.80 -5.93
N PRO A 534 -8.84 -7.80 -7.14
CA PRO A 534 -9.12 -8.82 -8.16
C PRO A 534 -8.83 -10.25 -7.66
N VAL A 535 -7.82 -10.37 -6.81
CA VAL A 535 -7.49 -11.60 -6.08
C VAL A 535 -7.62 -11.30 -4.59
N GLN A 536 -8.52 -12.01 -3.92
CA GLN A 536 -8.70 -11.90 -2.48
C GLN A 536 -7.39 -12.26 -1.77
N THR A 537 -6.98 -11.44 -0.82
CA THR A 537 -5.68 -11.60 -0.15
C THR A 537 -5.87 -11.62 1.34
N THR A 538 -5.38 -12.67 1.99
CA THR A 538 -5.44 -12.78 3.44
C THR A 538 -4.23 -12.11 4.08
N VAL A 539 -4.46 -11.45 5.23
CA VAL A 539 -3.40 -10.97 6.10
C VAL A 539 -3.49 -11.75 7.40
N LEU A 540 -2.45 -12.54 7.67
CA LEU A 540 -2.32 -13.32 8.89
C LEU A 540 -1.33 -12.65 9.84
N SER A 541 -1.76 -12.37 11.06
CA SER A 541 -0.82 -12.01 12.13
C SER A 541 -0.14 -13.29 12.63
N VAL A 542 1.19 -13.32 12.57
CA VAL A 542 2.00 -14.47 12.98
C VAL A 542 2.79 -14.11 14.21
N ARG A 543 2.53 -14.82 15.30
CA ARG A 543 3.19 -14.59 16.59
C ARG A 543 3.85 -15.85 17.12
N ASN A 544 5.09 -15.74 17.56
CA ASN A 544 5.77 -16.76 18.36
C ASN A 544 6.41 -16.09 19.58
N ASP A 545 5.85 -16.32 20.75
CA ASP A 545 6.27 -15.69 21.98
C ASP A 545 6.58 -16.75 23.05
N PRO A 546 7.86 -17.05 23.32
CA PRO A 546 8.25 -18.04 24.32
C PRO A 546 7.99 -17.57 25.77
N GLY A 547 7.74 -16.28 25.98
CA GLY A 547 7.41 -15.70 27.28
C GLY A 547 5.96 -15.92 27.69
N THR A 548 5.05 -16.02 26.70
CA THR A 548 3.61 -16.16 26.93
C THR A 548 3.24 -17.32 27.89
N PRO A 549 3.77 -18.56 27.74
CA PRO A 549 3.49 -19.64 28.68
C PRO A 549 3.92 -19.35 30.12
N LEU A 550 5.05 -18.65 30.31
CA LEU A 550 5.55 -18.26 31.63
C LEU A 550 4.63 -17.23 32.29
N VAL A 551 4.18 -16.23 31.52
CA VAL A 551 3.25 -15.20 31.98
C VAL A 551 1.94 -15.82 32.45
N TYR A 552 1.31 -16.68 31.63
CA TYR A 552 0.06 -17.34 32.00
C TYR A 552 0.22 -18.26 33.22
N SER A 553 1.30 -19.04 33.29
CA SER A 553 1.61 -19.87 34.45
C SER A 553 1.79 -19.03 35.71
N GLY A 554 2.49 -17.90 35.58
CA GLY A 554 2.68 -16.94 36.66
C GLY A 554 1.36 -16.37 37.18
N PHE A 555 0.45 -15.94 36.30
CA PHE A 555 -0.89 -15.47 36.69
C PHE A 555 -1.67 -16.52 37.48
N ILE A 556 -1.70 -17.77 36.99
CA ILE A 556 -2.36 -18.87 37.70
C ILE A 556 -1.76 -19.05 39.11
N ILE A 557 -0.44 -19.03 39.22
CA ILE A 557 0.27 -19.19 40.50
C ILE A 557 0.00 -18.00 41.45
N VAL A 558 -0.07 -16.77 40.93
CA VAL A 558 -0.46 -15.59 41.73
C VAL A 558 -1.87 -15.76 42.28
N VAL A 559 -2.83 -16.14 41.43
CA VAL A 559 -4.22 -16.36 41.85
C VAL A 559 -4.31 -17.44 42.93
N VAL A 560 -3.62 -18.57 42.74
CA VAL A 560 -3.57 -19.65 43.74
C VAL A 560 -2.93 -19.16 45.04
N GLY A 561 -1.85 -18.37 44.97
CA GLY A 561 -1.21 -17.76 46.13
C GLY A 561 -2.14 -16.85 46.92
N ILE A 562 -2.87 -15.97 46.24
CA ILE A 562 -3.84 -15.05 46.84
C ILE A 562 -5.02 -15.82 47.45
N VAL A 563 -5.61 -16.77 46.73
CA VAL A 563 -6.70 -17.62 47.25
C VAL A 563 -6.23 -18.39 48.49
N SER A 564 -5.02 -18.95 48.45
CA SER A 564 -4.44 -19.65 49.60
C SER A 564 -4.28 -18.75 50.83
N LEU A 565 -3.96 -17.46 50.64
CA LEU A 565 -3.88 -16.47 51.72
C LEU A 565 -5.25 -16.28 52.39
N PHE A 566 -6.31 -16.08 51.61
CA PHE A 566 -7.67 -15.88 52.12
C PHE A 566 -8.23 -17.14 52.80
N VAL A 567 -8.10 -18.30 52.18
CA VAL A 567 -8.56 -19.59 52.74
C VAL A 567 -7.90 -19.85 54.09
N ARG A 568 -6.60 -19.57 54.20
CA ARG A 568 -5.89 -19.81 55.46
C ARG A 568 -6.28 -18.81 56.55
N ARG A 569 -6.46 -17.53 56.21
CA ARG A 569 -6.98 -16.51 57.15
C ARG A 569 -8.37 -16.87 57.68
N ALA A 570 -9.25 -17.38 56.81
CA ALA A 570 -10.59 -17.84 57.20
C ALA A 570 -10.54 -19.04 58.17
N ARG A 571 -9.64 -20.01 57.92
CA ARG A 571 -9.44 -21.17 58.80
C ARG A 571 -8.90 -20.78 60.18
N THR A 572 -7.95 -19.85 60.24
CA THR A 572 -7.42 -19.34 61.52
C THR A 572 -8.46 -18.54 62.31
N SER A 573 -9.33 -17.79 61.62
CA SER A 573 -10.41 -17.02 62.26
C SER A 573 -11.53 -17.90 62.81
N LYS A 574 -11.91 -18.99 62.12
CA LYS A 574 -12.88 -19.96 62.66
C LYS A 574 -12.34 -20.74 63.86
N GLY A 575 -11.04 -21.07 63.86
CA GLY A 575 -10.40 -21.74 64.99
C GLY A 575 -10.40 -20.92 66.29
N SER A 576 -10.33 -19.59 66.21
CA SER A 576 -10.35 -18.73 67.41
C SER A 576 -11.74 -18.50 68.00
N LYS A 577 -12.82 -18.75 67.23
CA LYS A 577 -14.21 -18.61 67.70
C LYS A 577 -14.75 -19.84 68.44
N ASN A 578 -14.07 -20.98 68.36
CA ASN A 578 -14.49 -22.22 69.03
C ASN A 578 -13.83 -22.41 70.42
N TYR A 579 -13.12 -21.40 70.93
CA TYR A 579 -12.46 -21.40 72.24
C TYR A 579 -12.78 -20.16 73.10
N ALA A 580 -13.82 -19.40 72.72
CA ALA A 580 -14.41 -18.34 73.51
C ALA A 580 -15.89 -18.70 73.74
#